data_AF-A0A1V1TMT2-F1
#
_entry.id   AF-A0A1V1TMT2-F1
#
_cell.length_a   1.000
_cell.length_b   1.000
_cell.length_c   1.000
_cell.angle_alpha   90.00
_cell.angle_beta   90.00
_cell.angle_gamma   90.00
#
_symmetry.space_group_name_H-M   'P 1'
#
loop_
_entity.id
_entity.type
_entity.pdbx_description
1 polymer ?
#
loop_
_entity_poly.entity_id
_entity_poly.type
_entity_poly.pdbx_seq_one_letter_code
_entity_poly.pdbx_strand_id
1 'polypeptide(L)'
;MPPSPPPPQQQHHPSTTAYLKATYTSPSTTTPQPLSTTALELPPTPPAVAAKTAYLSSLRAATTALQDQINAALTARMEQDVRDAAAAAAAATGPGAKGASTTTQGGAVIDEANEEENYGEEVPEDDDDV
;
A
#
# COMPACT_ATOMS: atom_id res chain seq x y z
N MET A 1 29.41 48.82 -41.23
CA MET A 1 28.28 48.17 -40.56
C MET A 1 28.83 47.41 -39.36
N PRO A 2 28.38 47.69 -38.13
CA PRO A 2 28.79 46.88 -36.98
C PRO A 2 28.19 45.47 -37.10
N PRO A 3 28.90 44.42 -36.63
CA PRO A 3 28.35 43.07 -36.60
C PRO A 3 27.17 42.99 -35.63
N SER A 4 26.12 42.25 -36.03
CA SER A 4 24.95 41.98 -35.20
C SER A 4 25.34 41.30 -33.87
N PRO A 5 24.72 41.67 -32.75
CA PRO A 5 24.96 41.00 -31.48
C PRO A 5 24.56 39.52 -31.57
N PRO A 6 25.32 38.61 -30.93
CA PRO A 6 24.96 37.20 -30.88
C PRO A 6 23.61 37.00 -30.19
N PRO A 7 22.80 36.01 -30.61
CA PRO A 7 21.54 35.69 -29.95
C PRO A 7 21.79 35.34 -28.47
N PRO A 8 20.84 35.67 -27.56
CA PRO A 8 20.97 35.32 -26.16
C PRO A 8 21.13 33.80 -26.04
N GLN A 9 22.27 33.36 -25.53
CA GLN A 9 22.48 31.95 -25.23
C GLN A 9 21.48 31.58 -24.13
N GLN A 10 20.50 30.73 -24.48
CA GLN A 10 19.61 30.13 -23.50
C GLN A 10 20.49 29.36 -22.50
N GLN A 11 20.54 29.84 -21.26
CA GLN A 11 21.23 29.15 -20.19
C GLN A 11 20.49 27.84 -19.92
N HIS A 12 21.00 26.74 -20.46
CA HIS A 12 20.58 25.41 -20.09
C HIS A 12 21.14 25.13 -18.70
N HIS A 13 20.37 25.48 -17.68
CA HIS A 13 20.62 24.97 -16.33
C HIS A 13 20.34 23.45 -16.37
N PRO A 14 21.27 22.59 -15.92
CA PRO A 14 20.97 21.17 -15.80
C PRO A 14 19.80 20.99 -14.83
N SER A 15 18.67 20.48 -15.32
CA SER A 15 17.53 20.14 -14.47
C SER A 15 17.88 18.86 -13.72
N THR A 16 17.98 18.94 -12.39
CA THR A 16 18.18 17.79 -11.53
C THR A 16 16.81 17.24 -11.14
N THR A 17 16.65 15.92 -11.12
CA THR A 17 15.40 15.26 -10.75
C THR A 17 15.53 14.50 -9.44
N ALA A 18 14.47 14.50 -8.62
CA ALA A 18 14.32 13.69 -7.41
C ALA A 18 13.15 12.70 -7.53
N TYR A 19 13.19 11.65 -6.71
CA TYR A 19 12.15 10.63 -6.60
C TYR A 19 11.91 10.30 -5.13
N LEU A 20 10.66 10.11 -4.74
CA LEU A 20 10.32 9.52 -3.45
C LEU A 20 10.15 8.02 -3.66
N LYS A 21 10.81 7.23 -2.83
CA LYS A 21 10.82 5.77 -2.93
C LYS A 21 10.38 5.16 -1.61
N ALA A 22 9.64 4.07 -1.71
CA ALA A 22 9.29 3.20 -0.61
C ALA A 22 9.55 1.76 -1.02
N THR A 23 9.83 0.90 -0.05
CA THR A 23 10.01 -0.53 -0.30
C THR A 23 9.16 -1.29 0.71
N TYR A 24 8.36 -2.22 0.22
CA TYR A 24 7.55 -3.09 1.06
C TYR A 24 8.14 -4.50 1.14
N THR A 25 8.08 -5.09 2.33
CA THR A 25 8.53 -6.46 2.64
C THR A 25 7.50 -7.12 3.54
N SER A 26 7.12 -8.37 3.24
CA SER A 26 6.18 -9.18 4.03
C SER A 26 6.76 -10.59 4.24
N PRO A 27 6.42 -11.28 5.35
CA PRO A 27 6.79 -12.69 5.55
C PRO A 27 6.36 -13.61 4.40
N SER A 28 5.21 -13.32 3.76
CA SER A 28 4.66 -14.10 2.65
C SER A 28 5.32 -13.79 1.31
N THR A 29 6.07 -12.68 1.20
CA THR A 29 6.72 -12.24 -0.04
C THR A 29 8.22 -12.11 0.15
N THR A 30 8.98 -13.09 -0.35
CA THR A 30 10.45 -13.13 -0.20
C THR A 30 11.17 -12.03 -1.00
N THR A 31 10.50 -11.39 -1.97
CA THR A 31 11.09 -10.35 -2.82
C THR A 31 10.56 -8.95 -2.45
N PRO A 32 11.42 -8.00 -2.04
CA PRO A 32 11.01 -6.63 -1.75
C PRO A 32 10.33 -5.97 -2.95
N GLN A 33 9.22 -5.29 -2.69
CA GLN A 33 8.42 -4.62 -3.72
C GLN A 33 8.69 -3.11 -3.67
N PRO A 34 9.39 -2.53 -4.67
CA PRO A 34 9.66 -1.11 -4.70
C PRO A 34 8.44 -0.33 -5.21
N LEU A 35 8.16 0.79 -4.56
CA LEU A 35 7.19 1.82 -4.97
C LEU A 35 7.95 3.13 -5.14
N SER A 36 7.60 3.91 -6.17
CA SER A 36 8.26 5.18 -6.45
C SER A 36 7.29 6.16 -7.07
N THR A 37 7.44 7.45 -6.72
CA THR A 37 6.75 8.53 -7.41
C THR A 37 7.28 8.72 -8.83
N THR A 38 6.53 9.49 -9.62
CA THR A 38 7.08 10.16 -10.80
C THR A 38 8.24 11.08 -10.42
N ALA A 39 9.03 11.45 -11.43
CA ALA A 39 10.10 12.43 -11.33
C ALA A 39 9.61 13.78 -10.80
N LEU A 40 10.30 14.33 -9.80
CA LEU A 40 10.13 15.72 -9.34
C LEU A 40 11.31 16.55 -9.82
N GLU A 41 11.03 17.67 -10.46
CA GLU A 41 12.06 18.62 -10.87
C GLU A 41 12.56 19.43 -9.66
N LEU A 42 13.88 19.48 -9.46
CA LEU A 42 14.45 20.34 -8.43
C LEU A 42 14.42 21.81 -8.87
N PRO A 43 14.22 22.74 -7.93
CA PRO A 43 14.29 24.16 -8.24
C PRO A 43 15.73 24.55 -8.68
N PRO A 44 15.88 25.51 -9.61
CA PRO A 44 17.18 25.98 -10.07
C PRO A 44 17.96 26.69 -8.96
N THR A 45 19.28 26.79 -9.11
CA THR A 45 20.18 27.46 -8.15
C THR A 45 20.71 28.77 -8.76
N PRO A 46 20.54 29.94 -8.11
CA PRO A 46 19.89 30.16 -6.82
C PRO A 46 18.35 30.09 -6.91
N PRO A 47 17.68 29.54 -5.88
CA PRO A 47 16.26 29.25 -5.97
C PRO A 47 15.40 30.50 -5.76
N ALA A 48 14.67 30.89 -6.80
CA ALA A 48 13.60 31.89 -6.72
C ALA A 48 12.45 31.39 -5.83
N VAL A 49 11.77 32.29 -5.11
CA VAL A 49 10.65 31.93 -4.20
C VAL A 49 9.56 31.17 -4.95
N ALA A 50 9.18 31.64 -6.15
CA ALA A 50 8.19 30.96 -6.98
C ALA A 50 8.58 29.51 -7.32
N ALA A 51 9.84 29.27 -7.65
CA ALA A 51 10.34 27.92 -7.95
C ALA A 51 10.33 27.01 -6.72
N LYS A 52 10.66 27.55 -5.53
CA LYS A 52 10.55 26.79 -4.26
C LYS A 52 9.09 26.43 -3.96
N THR A 53 8.17 27.38 -4.11
CA THR A 53 6.75 27.14 -3.84
C THR A 53 6.18 26.09 -4.78
N ALA A 54 6.51 26.17 -6.08
CA ALA A 54 6.13 25.15 -7.06
C ALA A 54 6.67 23.77 -6.68
N TYR A 55 7.96 23.68 -6.36
CA TYR A 55 8.59 22.42 -5.94
C TYR A 55 7.96 21.82 -4.66
N LEU A 56 7.70 22.64 -3.65
CA LEU A 56 7.07 22.17 -2.41
C LEU A 56 5.62 21.71 -2.64
N SER A 57 4.90 22.38 -3.55
CA SER A 57 3.57 21.96 -3.95
C SER A 57 3.60 20.61 -4.67
N SER A 58 4.52 20.43 -5.64
CA SER A 58 4.69 19.15 -6.33
C SER A 58 5.16 18.05 -5.38
N LEU A 59 6.03 18.38 -4.42
CA LEU A 59 6.49 17.45 -3.40
C LEU A 59 5.34 16.95 -2.55
N ARG A 60 4.49 17.85 -2.04
CA ARG A 60 3.32 17.47 -1.25
C ARG A 60 2.36 16.59 -2.06
N ALA A 61 2.06 16.97 -3.30
CA ALA A 61 1.20 16.18 -4.18
C ALA A 61 1.77 14.77 -4.44
N ALA A 62 3.08 14.68 -4.71
CA ALA A 62 3.76 13.41 -4.92
C ALA A 62 3.77 12.53 -3.67
N THR A 63 3.93 13.12 -2.48
CA THR A 63 3.83 12.39 -1.21
C THR A 63 2.44 11.80 -1.00
N THR A 64 1.37 12.58 -1.24
CA THR A 64 -0.01 12.08 -1.14
C THR A 64 -0.25 10.96 -2.15
N ALA A 65 0.17 11.13 -3.41
CA ALA A 65 0.03 10.10 -4.43
C ALA A 65 0.80 8.81 -4.09
N LEU A 66 2.01 8.92 -3.52
CA LEU A 66 2.77 7.75 -3.07
C LEU A 66 2.06 7.04 -1.92
N GLN A 67 1.46 7.79 -0.99
CA GLN A 67 0.68 7.22 0.10
C GLN A 67 -0.54 6.45 -0.41
N ASP A 68 -1.25 7.00 -1.40
CA ASP A 68 -2.38 6.30 -2.03
C ASP A 68 -1.92 5.01 -2.72
N GLN A 69 -0.78 5.04 -3.42
CA GLN A 69 -0.18 3.85 -4.04
C GLN A 69 0.21 2.79 -3.00
N ILE A 70 0.81 3.21 -1.88
CA ILE A 70 1.17 2.31 -0.78
C ILE A 70 -0.08 1.65 -0.21
N ASN A 71 -1.12 2.44 0.08
CA ASN A 71 -2.36 1.93 0.65
C ASN A 71 -3.03 0.93 -0.31
N ALA A 72 -3.17 1.29 -1.58
CA ALA A 72 -3.74 0.40 -2.59
C ALA A 72 -2.95 -0.90 -2.74
N ALA A 73 -1.61 -0.82 -2.76
CA ALA A 73 -0.75 -1.99 -2.86
C ALA A 73 -0.87 -2.90 -1.63
N LEU A 74 -0.94 -2.32 -0.42
CA LEU A 74 -1.10 -3.08 0.82
C LEU A 74 -2.45 -3.78 0.88
N THR A 75 -3.54 -3.08 0.54
CA THR A 75 -4.89 -3.66 0.50
C THR A 75 -4.96 -4.82 -0.51
N ALA A 76 -4.47 -4.62 -1.73
CA ALA A 76 -4.46 -5.68 -2.75
C ALA A 76 -3.64 -6.91 -2.30
N ARG A 77 -2.58 -6.70 -1.51
CA ARG A 77 -1.77 -7.79 -0.95
C ARG A 77 -2.49 -8.53 0.17
N MET A 78 -3.15 -7.82 1.08
CA MET A 78 -3.97 -8.45 2.11
C MET A 78 -5.06 -9.32 1.47
N GLU A 79 -5.74 -8.83 0.43
CA GLU A 79 -6.73 -9.60 -0.31
C GLU A 79 -6.14 -10.82 -1.04
N GLN A 80 -4.91 -10.70 -1.53
CA GLN A 80 -4.19 -11.83 -2.13
C GLN A 80 -3.83 -12.88 -1.07
N ASP A 81 -3.29 -12.44 0.07
CA ASP A 81 -2.88 -13.33 1.16
C ASP A 81 -4.10 -14.08 1.75
N VAL A 82 -5.26 -13.42 1.88
CA VAL A 82 -6.52 -14.07 2.29
C VAL A 82 -6.95 -15.13 1.27
N ARG A 83 -6.89 -14.84 -0.03
CA ARG A 83 -7.24 -15.80 -1.09
C ARG A 83 -6.28 -17.00 -1.11
N ASP A 84 -4.99 -16.75 -0.94
CA ASP A 84 -3.98 -17.81 -0.92
C ASP A 84 -4.12 -18.70 0.33
N ALA A 85 -4.42 -18.11 1.49
CA ALA A 85 -4.72 -18.86 2.71
C ALA A 85 -5.99 -19.73 2.56
N ALA A 86 -7.07 -19.17 1.98
CA ALA A 86 -8.29 -19.92 1.72
C ALA A 86 -8.07 -21.06 0.72
N ALA A 87 -7.30 -20.82 -0.35
CA ALA A 87 -6.95 -21.84 -1.32
C ALA A 87 -6.08 -22.96 -0.71
N ALA A 88 -5.13 -22.61 0.16
CA ALA A 88 -4.32 -23.57 0.90
C ALA A 88 -5.16 -24.43 1.86
N ALA A 89 -6.12 -23.83 2.57
CA ALA A 89 -7.05 -24.54 3.44
C ALA A 89 -7.96 -25.50 2.65
N ALA A 90 -8.47 -25.06 1.50
CA ALA A 90 -9.25 -25.89 0.58
C ALA A 90 -8.42 -27.02 -0.07
N ALA A 91 -7.12 -26.83 -0.27
CA ALA A 91 -6.24 -27.89 -0.76
C ALA A 91 -5.88 -28.91 0.34
N ALA A 92 -5.86 -28.49 1.61
CA ALA A 92 -5.63 -29.36 2.76
C ALA A 92 -6.86 -30.23 3.10
N THR A 93 -8.06 -29.77 2.76
CA THR A 93 -9.31 -30.54 2.86
C THR A 93 -9.60 -31.21 1.53
N GLY A 94 -9.24 -32.49 1.37
CA GLY A 94 -9.45 -33.24 0.13
C GLY A 94 -10.90 -33.22 -0.42
N PRO A 95 -11.11 -33.66 -1.68
CA PRO A 95 -12.42 -33.56 -2.36
C PRO A 95 -13.48 -34.40 -1.62
N GLY A 96 -14.22 -33.75 -0.72
CA GLY A 96 -15.16 -34.41 0.18
C GLY A 96 -15.59 -33.56 1.39
N ALA A 97 -14.84 -32.51 1.76
CA ALA A 97 -15.26 -31.58 2.81
C ALA A 97 -16.32 -30.60 2.25
N LYS A 98 -17.59 -30.98 2.37
CA LYS A 98 -18.69 -30.05 2.15
C LYS A 98 -18.76 -29.05 3.30
N GLY A 99 -18.57 -27.78 2.97
CA GLY A 99 -19.12 -26.65 3.73
C GLY A 99 -18.37 -26.30 5.01
N ALA A 100 -17.31 -25.51 4.87
CA ALA A 100 -16.93 -24.58 5.93
C ALA A 100 -16.67 -23.25 5.21
N SER A 101 -17.65 -22.35 5.27
CA SER A 101 -17.50 -20.97 4.84
C SER A 101 -16.66 -20.26 5.90
N THR A 102 -15.34 -20.44 5.84
CA THR A 102 -14.40 -19.85 6.80
C THR A 102 -14.32 -18.34 6.60
N THR A 103 -14.98 -17.56 7.45
CA THR A 103 -14.76 -16.12 7.50
C THR A 103 -13.54 -15.85 8.39
N THR A 104 -12.47 -15.33 7.82
CA THR A 104 -11.33 -14.86 8.61
C THR A 104 -11.57 -13.42 9.05
N GLN A 105 -12.07 -13.21 10.27
CA GLN A 105 -11.88 -11.95 11.00
C GLN A 105 -10.80 -12.13 12.07
N GLY A 106 -9.77 -11.28 12.04
CA GLY A 106 -8.83 -11.13 13.16
C GLY A 106 -7.78 -12.24 13.35
N GLY A 107 -7.51 -13.08 12.34
CA GLY A 107 -6.42 -14.06 12.38
C GLY A 107 -6.72 -15.35 13.18
N ALA A 108 -7.94 -15.51 13.67
CA ALA A 108 -8.45 -16.80 14.10
C ALA A 108 -9.25 -17.44 12.94
N VAL A 109 -9.02 -18.72 12.71
CA VAL A 109 -9.85 -19.53 11.79
C VAL A 109 -11.13 -19.83 12.56
N ILE A 110 -12.21 -19.13 12.25
CA ILE A 110 -13.54 -19.42 12.78
C ILE A 110 -14.13 -20.53 11.92
N ASP A 111 -14.56 -21.61 12.56
CA ASP A 111 -15.30 -22.68 11.92
C ASP A 111 -16.79 -22.38 12.12
N GLU A 112 -17.39 -21.62 11.21
CA GLU A 112 -18.82 -21.25 11.26
C GLU A 112 -19.73 -22.47 11.44
N ALA A 113 -19.36 -23.66 10.94
CA ALA A 113 -20.16 -24.88 11.13
C ALA A 113 -20.16 -25.38 12.58
N ASN A 114 -19.10 -25.08 13.34
CA ASN A 114 -19.01 -25.37 14.76
C ASN A 114 -19.68 -24.27 15.62
N GLU A 115 -19.70 -23.02 15.16
CA GLU A 115 -20.43 -21.94 15.83
C GLU A 115 -21.96 -22.09 15.72
N GLU A 116 -22.49 -22.55 14.58
CA GLU A 116 -23.94 -22.74 14.39
C GLU A 116 -24.55 -23.80 15.33
N GLU A 117 -23.80 -24.86 15.67
CA GLU A 117 -24.25 -25.94 16.57
C GLU A 117 -24.27 -25.54 18.06
N ASN A 118 -23.64 -24.41 18.42
CA ASN A 118 -23.60 -23.88 19.79
C ASN A 118 -24.54 -22.66 19.99
N TYR A 119 -25.21 -22.20 18.93
CA TYR A 119 -26.11 -21.05 18.98
C TYR A 119 -27.51 -21.47 19.49
N GLY A 120 -27.61 -21.71 20.79
CA GLY A 120 -28.89 -22.06 21.42
C GLY A 120 -28.83 -22.47 22.88
N GLU A 121 -27.65 -22.68 23.45
CA GLU A 121 -27.46 -22.98 24.86
C GLU A 121 -26.67 -21.85 25.52
N GLU A 122 -27.32 -20.69 25.69
CA GLU A 122 -26.89 -19.72 26.71
C GLU A 122 -27.06 -20.46 28.05
N VAL A 123 -26.01 -21.15 28.53
CA VAL A 123 -25.97 -21.62 29.91
C VAL A 123 -25.89 -20.34 30.74
N PRO A 124 -26.93 -19.98 31.51
CA PRO A 124 -26.79 -18.88 32.46
C PRO A 124 -25.65 -19.27 33.39
N GLU A 125 -24.64 -18.41 33.53
CA GLU A 125 -23.72 -18.52 34.66
C GLU A 125 -24.60 -18.39 35.91
N ASP A 126 -24.87 -19.50 36.60
CA ASP A 126 -25.54 -19.49 37.89
C ASP A 126 -24.62 -18.75 38.86
N ASP A 127 -24.86 -17.45 38.98
CA ASP A 127 -24.47 -16.62 40.12
C ASP A 127 -25.22 -17.15 41.35
N ASP A 128 -24.65 -18.15 42.03
CA ASP A 128 -24.98 -18.47 43.42
C ASP A 128 -23.70 -18.88 44.18
N ASP A 129 -22.97 -17.85 44.61
CA ASP A 129 -22.11 -17.91 45.80
C ASP A 129 -22.97 -18.23 47.04
N VAL A 130 -22.95 -19.48 47.53
CA VAL A 130 -23.27 -19.81 48.94
C VAL A 130 -22.55 -21.04 49.47
#